data_AF-A0AB39XUM1-F1
#
_entry.id   AF-A0AB39XUM1-F1
#
_cell.length_a   1.000
_cell.length_b   1.000
_cell.length_c   1.000
_cell.angle_alpha   90.00
_cell.angle_beta   90.00
_cell.angle_gamma   90.00
#
_symmetry.space_group_name_H-M   'P 1'
#
loop_
_entity.id
_entity.type
_entity.pdbx_description
1 polymer ?
#
loop_
_entity_poly.entity_id
_entity_poly.type
_entity_poly.pdbx_seq_one_letter_code
_entity_poly.pdbx_strand_id
1 'polypeptide(L)'
;MDELLTLAKRLYARRQDGIVVPYKMVDETHREFECHQNAGTWARDNPGCRVVHGWMVFDHEKTSRGLVPLVNFNPHSVIETDGGERYDPTPSRASKRYPFLDHEGDPESFVRIVQGISLAILSYNPSADAYQVHLSVT
;
A
#
# COMPACT_ATOMS: atom_id res chain seq x y z
N MET A 1 -10.63 -11.16 11.20
CA MET A 1 -9.22 -11.40 11.62
C MET A 1 -8.49 -12.25 10.59
N ASP A 2 -9.09 -13.35 10.12
CA ASP A 2 -8.49 -14.27 9.15
C ASP A 2 -8.27 -13.66 7.74
N GLU A 3 -9.18 -12.81 7.27
CA GLU A 3 -9.06 -12.12 5.96
C GLU A 3 -7.87 -11.14 5.93
N LEU A 4 -7.65 -10.36 6.99
CA LEU A 4 -6.52 -9.42 7.08
C LEU A 4 -5.19 -10.14 7.21
N LEU A 5 -5.14 -11.24 7.96
CA LEU A 5 -3.94 -12.08 8.05
C LEU A 5 -3.62 -12.71 6.70
N THR A 6 -4.62 -13.22 5.99
CA THR A 6 -4.46 -13.77 4.63
C THR A 6 -3.95 -12.72 3.66
N LEU A 7 -4.53 -11.51 3.69
CA LEU A 7 -4.05 -10.38 2.89
C LEU A 7 -2.59 -10.02 3.23
N ALA A 8 -2.26 -9.92 4.51
CA ALA A 8 -0.90 -9.60 4.97
C ALA A 8 0.13 -10.64 4.48
N LYS A 9 -0.21 -11.94 4.52
CA LYS A 9 0.64 -13.01 3.98
C LYS A 9 0.86 -12.88 2.48
N ARG A 10 -0.20 -12.59 1.71
CA ARG A 10 -0.11 -12.39 0.24
C ARG A 10 0.74 -11.17 -0.10
N LEU A 11 0.53 -10.04 0.58
CA LEU A 11 1.34 -8.84 0.39
C LEU A 11 2.80 -9.08 0.76
N TYR A 12 3.08 -9.82 1.85
CA TYR A 12 4.43 -10.18 2.24
C TYR A 12 5.14 -11.04 1.18
N ALA A 13 4.45 -12.03 0.61
CA ALA A 13 5.00 -12.88 -0.45
C ALA A 13 5.39 -12.08 -1.70
N ARG A 14 4.59 -11.08 -2.07
CA ARG A 14 4.79 -10.21 -3.25
C ARG A 14 5.63 -8.97 -2.98
N ARG A 15 6.12 -8.76 -1.75
CA ARG A 15 6.69 -7.46 -1.33
C ARG A 15 7.85 -6.94 -2.17
N GLN A 16 8.60 -7.84 -2.81
CA GLN A 16 9.72 -7.49 -3.68
C GLN A 16 9.29 -7.09 -5.10
N ASP A 17 8.03 -7.35 -5.48
CA ASP A 17 7.47 -7.00 -6.79
C ASP A 17 7.02 -5.53 -6.86
N GLY A 18 7.05 -4.82 -5.72
CA GLY A 18 6.62 -3.44 -5.62
C GLY A 18 7.51 -2.51 -6.43
N ILE A 19 6.89 -1.55 -7.12
CA ILE A 19 7.59 -0.55 -7.93
C ILE A 19 7.60 0.80 -7.23
N VAL A 20 8.67 1.57 -7.42
CA VAL A 20 8.69 2.96 -6.94
C VAL A 20 7.94 3.82 -7.96
N VAL A 21 6.73 4.25 -7.59
CA VAL A 21 5.92 5.17 -8.40
C VAL A 21 6.46 6.60 -8.21
N PRO A 22 6.79 7.33 -9.29
CA PRO A 22 7.32 8.68 -9.18
C PRO A 22 6.25 9.65 -8.67
N TYR A 23 6.69 10.64 -7.89
CA TYR A 23 5.82 11.76 -7.51
C TYR A 23 5.67 12.75 -8.64
N LYS A 24 4.45 13.25 -8.84
CA LYS A 24 4.13 14.31 -9.78
C LYS A 24 3.26 15.33 -9.09
N MET A 25 3.74 16.57 -8.98
CA MET A 25 2.92 17.69 -8.53
C MET A 25 1.94 18.03 -9.64
N VAL A 26 0.68 17.68 -9.45
CA VAL A 26 -0.40 17.91 -10.42
C VAL A 26 -1.41 18.96 -9.94
N ASP A 27 -1.48 19.19 -8.63
CA ASP A 27 -2.33 20.18 -7.97
C ASP A 27 -1.63 20.65 -6.68
N GLU A 28 -1.59 21.97 -6.46
CA GLU A 28 -0.99 22.60 -5.27
C GLU A 28 -1.83 22.45 -4.00
N THR A 29 -3.12 22.12 -4.16
CA THR A 29 -4.06 21.91 -3.06
C THR A 29 -3.93 20.52 -2.44
N HIS A 30 -3.31 19.58 -3.14
CA HIS A 30 -3.08 18.22 -2.65
C HIS A 30 -2.31 18.22 -1.32
N ARG A 31 -2.80 17.44 -0.36
CA ARG A 31 -2.23 17.39 0.99
C ARG A 31 -1.49 16.09 1.24
N GLU A 32 -0.43 16.17 2.05
CA GLU A 32 0.23 14.98 2.60
C GLU A 32 -0.79 14.17 3.41
N PHE A 33 -0.68 12.84 3.39
CA PHE A 33 -1.59 11.89 4.04
C PHE A 33 -3.01 11.78 3.45
N GLU A 34 -3.38 12.60 2.47
CA GLU A 34 -4.69 12.55 1.80
C GLU A 34 -4.66 11.78 0.48
N CYS A 35 -3.88 10.70 0.40
CA CYS A 35 -3.57 10.03 -0.88
C CYS A 35 -4.81 9.57 -1.67
N HIS A 36 -5.82 9.04 -1.00
CA HIS A 36 -7.06 8.60 -1.63
C HIS A 36 -7.89 9.77 -2.14
N GLN A 37 -7.93 10.88 -1.39
CA GLN A 37 -8.69 12.07 -1.77
C GLN A 37 -8.01 12.81 -2.91
N ASN A 38 -6.68 12.98 -2.86
CA ASN A 38 -5.88 13.57 -3.93
C ASN A 38 -6.06 12.78 -5.24
N ALA A 39 -5.88 11.46 -5.20
CA ALA A 39 -6.02 10.61 -6.38
C ALA A 39 -7.46 10.59 -6.91
N GLY A 40 -8.45 10.45 -6.03
CA GLY A 40 -9.87 10.42 -6.42
C GLY A 40 -10.33 11.73 -7.05
N THR A 41 -9.98 12.86 -6.46
CA THR A 41 -10.28 14.20 -7.00
C THR A 41 -9.62 14.39 -8.35
N TRP A 42 -8.33 14.05 -8.46
CA TRP A 42 -7.60 14.19 -9.72
C TRP A 42 -8.19 13.35 -10.85
N ALA A 43 -8.49 12.06 -10.60
CA ALA A 43 -9.05 11.17 -11.61
C ALA A 43 -10.46 11.60 -12.06
N ARG A 44 -11.27 12.14 -11.13
CA ARG A 44 -12.60 12.69 -11.46
C ARG A 44 -12.51 13.86 -12.44
N ASP A 45 -11.53 14.74 -12.24
CA ASP A 45 -11.43 16.01 -12.97
C ASP A 45 -10.56 15.89 -14.24
N ASN A 46 -9.86 14.77 -14.44
CA ASN A 46 -8.97 14.53 -15.59
C ASN A 46 -9.36 13.23 -16.33
N PRO A 47 -10.21 13.32 -17.37
CA PRO A 47 -10.55 12.16 -18.20
C PRO A 47 -9.30 11.48 -18.77
N GLY A 48 -9.29 10.15 -18.76
CA GLY A 48 -8.13 9.34 -19.16
C GLY A 48 -7.11 9.09 -18.03
N CYS A 49 -7.43 9.52 -16.80
CA CYS A 49 -6.75 9.10 -15.58
C CYS A 49 -7.66 8.20 -14.75
N ARG A 50 -7.10 7.17 -14.12
CA ARG A 50 -7.81 6.28 -13.18
C ARG A 50 -7.04 6.15 -11.88
N VAL A 51 -7.77 5.92 -10.78
CA VAL A 51 -7.17 5.59 -9.49
C VAL A 51 -6.69 4.15 -9.50
N VAL A 52 -5.46 3.93 -9.03
CA VAL A 52 -4.92 2.61 -8.71
C VAL A 52 -4.75 2.51 -7.20
N HIS A 53 -5.42 1.54 -6.59
CA HIS A 53 -5.34 1.26 -5.17
C HIS A 53 -4.25 0.24 -4.87
N GLY A 54 -3.56 0.42 -3.76
CA GLY A 54 -2.47 -0.46 -3.38
C GLY A 54 -1.85 -0.14 -2.04
N TRP A 55 -0.60 -0.57 -1.89
CA TRP A 55 0.09 -0.63 -0.61
C TRP A 55 1.50 -0.11 -0.75
N MET A 56 1.83 0.93 0.01
CA MET A 56 3.23 1.31 0.23
C MET A 56 3.89 0.30 1.16
N VAL A 57 5.04 -0.23 0.75
CA VAL A 57 5.77 -1.28 1.45
C VAL A 57 6.90 -0.69 2.28
N PHE A 58 6.81 -0.86 3.60
CA PHE A 58 7.85 -0.52 4.56
C PHE A 58 8.50 -1.81 5.06
N ASP A 59 9.54 -2.25 4.35
CA ASP A 59 10.30 -3.46 4.66
C ASP A 59 11.36 -3.17 5.76
N HIS A 60 10.97 -3.38 7.02
CA HIS A 60 11.87 -3.20 8.16
C HIS A 60 12.87 -4.35 8.29
N GLU A 61 12.54 -5.54 7.79
CA GLU A 61 13.46 -6.68 7.68
C GLU A 61 14.70 -6.27 6.87
N LYS A 62 14.49 -5.70 5.67
CA LYS A 62 15.59 -5.25 4.81
C LYS A 62 16.39 -4.11 5.41
N THR A 63 15.72 -3.10 5.98
CA THR A 63 16.41 -1.92 6.53
C THR A 63 17.16 -2.21 7.83
N SER A 64 16.67 -3.15 8.64
CA SER A 64 17.32 -3.59 9.89
C SER A 64 18.27 -4.77 9.71
N ARG A 65 18.49 -5.25 8.48
CA ARG A 65 19.27 -6.46 8.17
C ARG A 65 18.77 -7.70 8.92
N GLY A 66 17.46 -7.84 9.03
CA GLY A 66 16.79 -8.99 9.63
C GLY A 66 16.60 -8.92 11.15
N LEU A 67 17.07 -7.86 11.82
CA LEU A 67 16.89 -7.71 13.28
C LEU A 67 15.44 -7.44 13.68
N VAL A 68 14.67 -6.82 12.79
CA VAL A 68 13.24 -6.54 12.96
C VAL A 68 12.48 -7.31 11.87
N PRO A 69 11.88 -8.48 12.17
CA PRO A 69 11.13 -9.27 11.20
C PRO A 69 9.72 -8.68 11.03
N LEU A 70 9.63 -7.44 10.53
CA LEU A 70 8.39 -6.71 10.37
C LEU A 70 8.32 -6.08 8.99
N VAL A 71 7.18 -6.23 8.34
CA VAL A 71 6.84 -5.45 7.14
C VAL A 71 5.51 -4.77 7.38
N ASN A 72 5.45 -3.47 7.12
CA ASN A 72 4.21 -2.70 7.16
C ASN A 72 3.74 -2.37 5.74
N PHE A 73 2.44 -2.44 5.54
CA PHE A 73 1.74 -2.09 4.32
C PHE A 73 0.78 -0.96 4.63
N ASN A 74 1.08 0.23 4.13
CA ASN A 74 0.20 1.39 4.30
C ASN A 74 -0.69 1.49 3.07
N PRO A 75 -2.03 1.56 3.21
CA PRO A 75 -2.91 1.85 2.10
C PRO A 75 -2.49 3.12 1.37
N HIS A 76 -2.48 3.07 0.05
CA HIS A 76 -2.10 4.21 -0.78
C HIS A 76 -2.86 4.18 -2.11
N SER A 77 -3.00 5.36 -2.72
CA SER A 77 -3.59 5.50 -4.05
C SER A 77 -2.70 6.35 -4.94
N VAL A 78 -2.53 5.88 -6.18
CA VAL A 78 -1.78 6.56 -7.23
C VAL A 78 -2.67 6.72 -8.47
N ILE A 79 -2.18 7.46 -9.46
CA ILE A 79 -2.84 7.63 -10.76
C ILE A 79 -2.17 6.76 -11.81
N GLU A 80 -2.97 6.17 -12.68
CA GLU A 80 -2.54 5.62 -13.96
C GLU A 80 -3.26 6.34 -15.10
N THR A 81 -2.54 6.67 -16.17
CA THR A 81 -3.11 7.28 -17.39
C THR A 81 -3.49 6.20 -18.40
N ASP A 82 -4.30 6.54 -19.42
CA ASP A 82 -4.62 5.63 -20.53
C ASP A 82 -3.38 5.11 -21.29
N GLY A 83 -2.27 5.85 -21.24
CA GLY A 83 -0.98 5.43 -21.78
C GLY A 83 -0.18 4.47 -20.89
N GLY A 84 -0.72 4.10 -19.71
CA GLY A 84 -0.07 3.24 -18.73
C GLY A 84 0.98 3.94 -17.85
N GLU A 85 1.15 5.26 -17.98
CA GLU A 85 2.04 6.03 -17.08
C GLU A 85 1.45 6.05 -15.68
N ARG A 86 2.28 5.81 -14.66
CA ARG A 86 1.88 5.88 -13.25
C ARG A 86 2.62 6.98 -12.51
N TYR A 87 1.88 7.72 -11.68
CA TYR A 87 2.46 8.71 -10.78
C TYR A 87 1.65 8.86 -9.49
N ASP A 88 2.35 9.25 -8.43
CA ASP A 88 1.75 9.57 -7.14
C ASP A 88 1.45 11.08 -7.09
N PRO A 89 0.17 11.48 -7.00
CA PRO A 89 -0.21 12.89 -6.91
C PRO A 89 -0.01 13.45 -5.49
N THR A 90 0.35 12.63 -4.51
CA THR A 90 0.41 12.98 -3.09
C THR A 90 1.80 13.50 -2.70
N PRO A 91 1.91 14.73 -2.20
CA PRO A 91 3.15 15.21 -1.61
C PRO A 91 3.58 14.30 -0.46
N SER A 92 4.89 14.04 -0.36
CA SER A 92 5.45 13.25 0.73
C SER A 92 6.74 13.89 1.21
N ARG A 93 6.87 14.03 2.53
CA ARG A 93 8.09 14.49 3.20
C ARG A 93 8.97 13.31 3.63
N ALA A 94 8.65 12.09 3.20
CA ALA A 94 9.45 10.93 3.50
C ALA A 94 10.89 11.10 2.96
N SER A 95 11.87 10.64 3.74
CA SER A 95 13.30 10.71 3.39
C SER A 95 13.68 9.87 2.15
N LYS A 96 12.80 8.96 1.74
CA LYS A 96 12.92 8.15 0.53
C LYS A 96 11.53 7.79 0.00
N ARG A 97 11.49 7.37 -1.27
CA ARG A 97 10.29 6.76 -1.87
C ARG A 97 10.26 5.26 -1.54
N TYR A 98 9.04 4.74 -1.36
CA TYR A 98 8.81 3.35 -1.00
C TYR A 98 8.18 2.59 -2.17
N PRO A 99 8.47 1.29 -2.31
CA PRO A 99 7.76 0.45 -3.28
C PRO A 99 6.25 0.48 -3.05
N PHE A 100 5.50 0.49 -4.14
CA PHE A 100 4.05 0.39 -4.19
C PHE A 100 3.66 -0.94 -4.82
N LEU A 101 2.76 -1.65 -4.16
CA LEU A 101 2.14 -2.88 -4.67
C LEU A 101 0.68 -2.62 -4.99
N ASP A 102 0.25 -3.00 -6.19
CA ASP A 102 -1.15 -3.01 -6.55
C ASP A 102 -1.94 -3.92 -5.61
N HIS A 103 -3.09 -3.44 -5.16
CA HIS A 103 -4.05 -4.28 -4.45
C HIS A 103 -4.55 -5.39 -5.38
N GLU A 104 -4.54 -6.62 -4.89
CA GLU A 104 -5.13 -7.76 -5.59
C GLU A 104 -6.62 -7.84 -5.31
N GLY A 105 -7.43 -7.82 -6.36
CA GLY A 105 -8.88 -7.90 -6.26
C GLY A 105 -9.56 -6.68 -6.87
N ASP A 106 -10.87 -6.57 -6.62
CA ASP A 106 -11.66 -5.43 -7.07
C ASP A 106 -11.38 -4.18 -6.20
N PRO A 107 -11.49 -2.96 -6.78
CA PRO A 107 -11.36 -1.72 -6.04
C PRO A 107 -12.32 -1.59 -4.84
N GLU A 108 -13.54 -2.14 -4.91
CA GLU A 108 -14.48 -2.07 -3.80
C GLU A 108 -13.99 -2.82 -2.56
N SER A 109 -13.28 -3.94 -2.74
CA SER A 109 -12.68 -4.71 -1.66
C SER A 109 -11.59 -3.93 -0.93
N PHE A 110 -10.76 -3.17 -1.67
CA PHE A 110 -9.81 -2.23 -1.08
C PHE A 110 -10.52 -1.17 -0.25
N VAL A 111 -11.55 -0.52 -0.81
CA VAL A 111 -12.32 0.52 -0.12
C VAL A 111 -12.95 -0.03 1.17
N ARG A 112 -13.52 -1.24 1.13
CA ARG A 112 -14.08 -1.91 2.31
C ARG A 112 -13.02 -2.12 3.39
N ILE A 113 -11.82 -2.56 3.02
CA ILE A 113 -10.71 -2.80 3.96
C ILE A 113 -10.17 -1.48 4.52
N VAL A 114 -10.02 -0.45 3.70
CA VAL A 114 -9.33 0.78 4.14
C VAL A 114 -10.28 1.73 4.84
N GLN A 115 -11.45 1.99 4.26
CA GLN A 115 -12.44 2.91 4.83
C GLN A 115 -13.33 2.21 5.85
N GLY A 116 -13.80 0.99 5.54
CA GLY A 116 -14.78 0.28 6.38
C GLY A 116 -14.27 -0.08 7.78
N ILE A 117 -12.95 -0.33 7.93
CA ILE A 117 -12.33 -0.59 9.24
C ILE A 117 -11.29 0.47 9.64
N SER A 118 -11.21 1.59 8.90
CA SER A 118 -10.23 2.66 9.14
C SER A 118 -8.79 2.15 9.27
N LEU A 119 -8.39 1.25 8.38
CA LEU A 119 -7.08 0.61 8.42
C LEU A 119 -6.00 1.62 8.01
N ALA A 120 -5.18 2.06 8.95
CA ALA A 120 -4.05 2.95 8.67
C ALA A 120 -2.80 2.19 8.21
N ILE A 121 -2.56 1.00 8.81
CA ILE A 121 -1.37 0.18 8.58
C ILE A 121 -1.77 -1.29 8.73
N LEU A 122 -1.34 -2.13 7.80
CA LEU A 122 -1.37 -3.59 7.94
C LEU A 122 0.06 -4.10 8.18
N SER A 123 0.29 -4.78 9.30
CA SER A 123 1.61 -5.29 9.68
C SER A 123 1.68 -6.81 9.54
N TYR A 124 2.82 -7.32 9.08
CA TYR A 124 3.11 -8.76 9.10
C TYR A 124 4.48 -9.05 9.70
N ASN A 125 4.51 -9.99 10.65
CA ASN A 125 5.72 -10.54 11.24
C ASN A 125 5.75 -12.06 10.97
N PRO A 126 6.59 -12.53 10.03
CA PRO A 126 6.64 -13.95 9.67
C PRO A 126 7.11 -14.83 10.82
N SER A 127 7.97 -14.33 11.70
CA SER A 127 8.44 -15.08 12.86
C SER A 127 7.30 -15.34 13.84
N ALA A 128 6.50 -14.33 14.16
CA ALA A 128 5.37 -14.47 15.08
C ALA A 128 4.30 -15.45 14.55
N ASP A 129 4.00 -15.41 13.25
CA ASP A 129 3.06 -16.32 12.59
C ASP A 129 3.56 -17.77 12.60
N ALA A 130 4.86 -18.00 12.34
CA ALA A 130 5.46 -19.34 12.42
C ALA A 130 5.39 -19.95 13.83
N TYR A 131 5.57 -19.16 14.89
CA TYR A 131 5.42 -19.62 16.28
C TYR A 131 3.98 -19.99 16.63
N GLN A 132 2.97 -19.30 16.07
CA GLN A 132 1.56 -19.64 16.30
C GLN A 132 1.20 -20.99 15.68
N VAL A 133 1.70 -21.30 14.49
CA VAL A 133 1.48 -22.61 13.84
C VAL A 133 2.05 -23.76 14.68
N HIS A 134 3.17 -23.53 15.39
CA HIS A 134 3.81 -24.56 16.20
C HIS A 134 3.08 -24.85 17.53
N LEU A 135 2.35 -23.88 18.08
CA LEU A 135 1.60 -24.02 19.33
C LEU A 135 0.20 -24.63 19.17
N SER A 136 -0.33 -24.72 17.95
CA SER A 136 -1.67 -25.27 17.67
C SER A 136 -1.70 -26.77 17.31
N VAL A 137 -0.58 -27.50 17.47
CA VAL A 137 -0.42 -28.93 17.10
C VAL A 137 -0.22 -29.84 18.33
N THR A 138 -0.71 -29.43 19.50
CA THR A 138 -0.72 -30.24 20.74
C THR A 138 -2.11 -30.29 21.34
#